data_AF-K0Z4C8-F1
#
_entry.id   AF-K0Z4C8-F1
#
_cell.length_a   1.000
_cell.length_b   1.000
_cell.length_c   1.000
_cell.angle_alpha   90.00
_cell.angle_beta   90.00
_cell.angle_gamma   90.00
#
_symmetry.space_group_name_H-M   'P 1'
#
loop_
_entity.id
_entity.type
_entity.pdbx_description
1 polymer ?
#
loop_
_entity_poly.entity_id
_entity_poly.type
_entity_poly.pdbx_seq_one_letter_code
_entity_poly.pdbx_strand_id
1 'polypeptide(L)' 'EGFGAMIITHYQRLLNYITPDVVHVMMEGRVVLSGGPELAARLEREGYAKLAEELGYDYKEEL' A
#
# COMPACT_ATOMS: atom_id res chain seq x y z
N GLU A 1 -3.23 2.57 28.87
CA GLU A 1 -3.20 3.53 27.75
C GLU A 1 -2.99 2.75 26.46
N GLY A 2 -3.60 3.19 25.35
CA GLY A 2 -3.43 2.57 24.04
C GLY A 2 -2.52 3.43 23.16
N PHE A 3 -1.66 2.80 22.38
CA PHE A 3 -0.82 3.45 21.38
C PHE A 3 -1.34 3.14 19.98
N GLY A 4 -1.46 4.16 19.14
CA GLY A 4 -1.79 4.02 17.72
C GLY A 4 -0.70 4.66 16.86
N ALA A 5 -0.36 4.02 15.75
CA ALA A 5 0.64 4.50 14.81
C ALA A 5 0.08 4.49 13.38
N MET A 6 0.48 5.48 12.59
CA MET A 6 0.25 5.52 11.15
C MET A 6 1.61 5.64 10.47
N ILE A 7 1.90 4.71 9.58
CA ILE A 7 3.19 4.61 8.90
C ILE A 7 2.96 4.87 7.42
N ILE A 8 3.68 5.83 6.86
CA ILE A 8 3.60 6.19 5.44
C ILE A 8 4.91 5.75 4.78
N THR A 9 4.80 4.93 3.74
CA THR A 9 5.94 4.40 2.99
C THR A 9 5.58 4.23 1.52
N HIS A 10 6.52 4.54 0.63
CA HIS A 10 6.48 4.12 -0.77
C HIS A 10 7.28 2.83 -1.01
N TYR A 11 8.09 2.40 -0.03
CA TYR A 11 8.83 1.15 -0.08
C TYR A 11 8.02 0.00 0.51
N GLN A 12 7.88 -1.06 -0.27
CA GLN A 12 7.20 -2.29 0.14
C GLN A 12 7.94 -3.01 1.27
N ARG A 13 9.27 -2.88 1.33
CA ARG A 13 10.13 -3.58 2.30
C ARG A 13 9.75 -3.32 3.75
N LEU A 14 9.16 -2.16 4.06
CA LEU A 14 8.75 -1.84 5.42
C LEU A 14 7.65 -2.79 5.92
N LEU A 15 6.79 -3.26 5.02
CA LEU A 15 5.71 -4.21 5.32
C LEU A 15 6.23 -5.59 5.74
N ASN A 16 7.51 -5.89 5.47
CA ASN A 16 8.15 -7.15 5.89
C ASN A 16 8.62 -7.14 7.34
N TYR A 17 8.69 -5.95 7.97
CA TYR A 17 9.14 -5.79 9.36
C TYR A 17 8.00 -5.47 10.33
N ILE A 18 6.89 -4.95 9.81
CA ILE A 18 5.75 -4.51 10.61
C ILE A 18 4.49 -5.08 9.95
N THR A 19 3.67 -5.76 10.74
CA THR A 19 2.34 -6.21 10.30
C THR A 19 1.31 -5.13 10.66
N PRO A 20 0.79 -4.36 9.69
CA PRO A 20 -0.23 -3.36 9.95
C PRO A 20 -1.60 -4.01 10.14
N ASP A 21 -2.45 -3.43 10.99
CA ASP A 21 -3.85 -3.86 11.10
C ASP A 21 -4.66 -3.45 9.86
N VAL A 22 -4.36 -2.28 9.30
CA VAL A 22 -5.02 -1.70 8.13
C VAL A 22 -3.97 -1.10 7.20
N VAL A 23 -4.14 -1.38 5.91
CA VAL A 23 -3.33 -0.84 4.81
C VAL A 23 -4.20 0.07 3.96
N HIS A 24 -3.72 1.27 3.69
CA HIS A 24 -4.35 2.23 2.78
C HIS A 24 -3.42 2.51 1.60
N VAL A 25 -3.92 2.37 0.38
CA VAL A 25 -3.23 2.77 -0.84
C VAL A 25 -3.75 4.12 -1.27
N MET A 26 -2.84 5.07 -1.48
CA MET A 26 -3.17 6.40 -1.96
C MET A 26 -2.67 6.62 -3.38
N MET A 27 -3.52 7.19 -4.23
CA MET A 27 -3.18 7.65 -5.59
C MET A 27 -3.91 8.98 -5.83
N GLU A 28 -3.26 9.91 -6.53
CA GLU A 28 -3.81 11.25 -6.83
C GLU A 28 -4.37 12.01 -5.60
N GLY A 29 -3.70 11.85 -4.45
CA GLY A 29 -4.09 12.51 -3.20
C GLY A 29 -5.35 11.92 -2.53
N ARG A 30 -5.82 10.75 -2.96
CA ARG A 30 -7.00 10.07 -2.40
C ARG A 30 -6.64 8.64 -1.97
N VAL A 31 -7.32 8.14 -0.94
CA VAL A 31 -7.28 6.70 -0.62
C VAL A 31 -8.15 5.98 -1.64
N VAL A 32 -7.52 5.11 -2.43
CA VAL A 32 -8.18 4.41 -3.55
C VAL A 32 -8.49 2.96 -3.21
N LEU A 33 -7.77 2.39 -2.24
CA LEU A 33 -8.01 1.05 -1.74
C LEU A 33 -7.62 0.97 -0.26
N SER A 34 -8.40 0.20 0.51
CA SER A 34 -8.10 -0.14 1.90
C SER A 34 -8.28 -1.63 2.10
N GLY A 35 -7.46 -2.23 2.95
CA GLY A 35 -7.53 -3.66 3.26
C GLY A 35 -6.73 -3.99 4.50
N GLY A 36 -6.68 -5.27 4.87
CA GLY A 36 -5.83 -5.76 5.95
C GLY A 36 -4.40 -6.09 5.48
N PRO A 37 -3.65 -6.88 6.26
CA PRO A 37 -2.31 -7.36 5.92
C PRO A 37 -2.23 -8.07 4.55
N GLU A 38 -3.32 -8.68 4.08
CA GLU A 38 -3.38 -9.33 2.77
C GLU A 38 -3.16 -8.34 1.61
N LEU A 39 -3.53 -7.08 1.79
CA LEU A 39 -3.27 -6.02 0.81
C LEU A 39 -1.78 -5.71 0.74
N ALA A 40 -1.08 -5.70 1.88
CA ALA A 40 0.38 -5.54 1.92
C ALA A 40 1.08 -6.69 1.17
N ALA A 41 0.71 -7.93 1.46
CA ALA A 41 1.28 -9.11 0.78
C ALA A 41 0.97 -9.11 -0.73
N ARG A 42 -0.20 -8.60 -1.13
CA ARG A 42 -0.54 -8.43 -2.54
C ARG A 42 0.38 -7.42 -3.22
N LEU A 43 0.58 -6.24 -2.62
CA LEU A 43 1.46 -5.20 -3.14
C LEU A 43 2.90 -5.69 -3.30
N GLU A 44 3.42 -6.47 -2.35
CA GLU A 44 4.76 -7.06 -2.43
C GLU A 44 4.91 -8.01 -3.63
N ARG A 45 3.91 -8.86 -3.89
CA ARG A 45 3.97 -9.84 -5.00
C ARG A 45 3.72 -9.23 -6.38
N GLU A 46 2.83 -8.25 -6.44
CA GLU A 46 2.27 -7.75 -7.71
C GLU A 46 2.81 -6.37 -8.12
N GLY A 47 3.42 -5.65 -7.19
CA GLY A 47 3.80 -4.25 -7.40
C GLY A 47 2.61 -3.28 -7.33
N TYR A 48 2.91 -1.98 -7.27
CA TYR A 48 1.89 -0.93 -7.31
C TYR A 48 1.32 -0.71 -8.70
N ALA A 49 2.10 -0.97 -9.75
CA ALA A 49 1.70 -0.76 -11.14
C ALA A 49 0.48 -1.60 -11.54
N LYS A 50 0.47 -2.89 -11.18
CA LYS A 50 -0.68 -3.75 -11.44
C LYS A 50 -1.94 -3.27 -10.73
N LEU A 51 -1.80 -2.84 -9.47
CA LEU A 51 -2.93 -2.31 -8.71
C LEU A 51 -3.46 -1.01 -9.32
N ALA A 52 -2.58 -0.13 -9.77
CA ALA A 52 -2.96 1.11 -10.44
C ALA A 52 -3.70 0.83 -11.76
N GLU A 53 -3.20 -0.11 -12.58
CA GLU A 53 -3.84 -0.53 -13.83
C GLU A 53 -5.27 -1.05 -13.59
N GLU A 54 -5.45 -1.94 -12.62
CA GLU A 54 -6.77 -2.48 -12.26
C GLU A 54 -7.76 -1.40 -11.79
N LEU A 55 -7.24 -0.37 -11.12
CA LEU A 55 -8.03 0.74 -10.60
C LEU A 55 -8.15 1.91 -11.59
N GLY A 56 -7.53 1.81 -12.78
CA GLY A 56 -7.58 2.83 -13.83
C GLY A 56 -6.72 4.07 -13.58
N TYR A 57 -5.66 3.96 -12.77
CA TYR A 57 -4.70 5.04 -12.54
C TYR A 57 -3.47 4.90 -13.45
N ASP A 58 -3.02 6.03 -14.02
CA ASP A 58 -1.73 6.09 -14.74
C ASP A 58 -0.60 6.17 -13.72
N TYR A 59 -0.03 5.01 -13.37
CA TYR A 59 1.14 4.90 -12.51
C TYR A 59 2.27 4.20 -13.25
N LYS A 60 3.42 4.87 -13.32
CA LYS A 60 4.67 4.30 -13.82
C LYS A 60 5.67 4.29 -12.68
N GLU A 61 6.21 3.12 -12.39
CA GLU A 61 7.27 2.98 -11.40
C GLU A 61 8.54 3.56 -12.02
N GLU A 62 8.90 4.78 -11.60
CA GLU A 62 10.21 5.37 -11.94
C GLU A 62 11.27 4.62 -11.15
N LEU A 63 12.08 3.81 -11.84
CA LEU A 63 13.25 3.12 -11.29
C LEU A 63 14.42 4.10 -11.10
#